data_AF-A0AAP1RD42-F1
#
_entry.id   AF-A0AAP1RD42-F1
#
_cell.length_a   1.000
_cell.length_b   1.000
_cell.length_c   1.000
_cell.angle_alpha   90.00
_cell.angle_beta   90.00
_cell.angle_gamma   90.00
#
_symmetry.space_group_name_H-M   'P 1'
#
loop_
_entity.id
_entity.type
_entity.pdbx_description
1 polymer ?
#
loop_
_entity_poly.entity_id
_entity_poly.type
_entity_poly.pdbx_seq_one_letter_code
_entity_poly.pdbx_strand_id
1 'polypeptide(L)' 'YPADSALLAGYAREHGMGVLLANHGGPTGGWKAAGRSAFWNERGALVRETTGTGETLLLLERTEIDA' A
#
# COMPACT_ATOMS: atom_id res chain seq x y z
N TYR A 1 -5.75 -4.91 7.55
CA TYR A 1 -5.01 -4.24 8.62
C TYR A 1 -5.50 -2.79 8.76
N PRO A 2 -6.74 -2.54 9.23
CA PRO A 2 -7.34 -1.20 9.12
C PRO A 2 -6.61 -0.09 9.88
N ALA A 3 -6.08 -0.39 11.07
CA ALA A 3 -5.31 0.58 11.86
C ALA A 3 -4.02 0.99 11.14
N ASP A 4 -3.25 0.02 10.64
CA ASP A 4 -2.02 0.29 9.90
C ASP A 4 -2.31 1.05 8.60
N SER A 5 -3.40 0.71 7.89
CA SER A 5 -3.83 1.45 6.70
C SER A 5 -4.12 2.92 7.00
N ALA A 6 -4.80 3.22 8.12
CA ALA A 6 -5.11 4.59 8.51
C ALA A 6 -3.84 5.38 8.89
N LEU A 7 -2.89 4.71 9.56
CA LEU A 7 -1.61 5.29 9.95
C LEU A 7 -0.74 5.61 8.73
N LEU A 8 -0.63 4.67 7.78
CA LEU A 8 0.13 4.87 6.53
C LEU A 8 -0.48 5.96 5.64
N ALA A 9 -1.81 6.01 5.52
CA ALA A 9 -2.51 7.11 4.85
C ALA A 9 -2.26 8.46 5.56
N GLY A 10 -2.21 8.45 6.89
CA GLY A 10 -1.85 9.59 7.71
C GLY A 10 -0.46 10.12 7.40
N TYR A 11 0.55 9.25 7.38
CA TYR A 11 1.94 9.62 7.05
C TYR A 11 2.09 10.17 5.63
N ALA A 12 1.37 9.59 4.65
CA ALA A 12 1.40 10.07 3.29
C ALA A 12 0.94 11.54 3.22
N ARG A 13 -0.16 11.88 3.91
CA ARG A 13 -0.69 13.24 4.02
C ARG A 13 0.21 14.16 4.85
N GLU A 14 0.72 13.69 5.97
CA GLU A 14 1.55 14.48 6.90
C GLU A 14 2.85 14.93 6.23
N HIS A 15 3.46 14.06 5.44
CA HIS A 15 4.74 14.34 4.81
C HIS A 15 4.63 14.72 3.32
N GLY A 16 3.43 14.75 2.76
CA GLY A 16 3.21 15.08 1.35
C GLY A 16 3.96 14.15 0.40
N MET A 17 4.04 12.86 0.72
CA MET A 17 4.75 11.85 -0.07
C MET A 17 3.90 10.62 -0.33
N GLY A 18 4.13 9.95 -1.45
CA GLY A 18 3.55 8.63 -1.70
C GLY A 18 4.09 7.59 -0.70
N VAL A 19 3.22 6.72 -0.20
CA VAL A 19 3.57 5.63 0.72
C VAL A 19 3.23 4.30 0.08
N LEU A 20 4.23 3.43 -0.07
CA LEU A 20 4.08 2.07 -0.57
C LEU A 20 4.31 1.06 0.57
N LEU A 21 3.32 0.20 0.81
CA LEU A 21 3.46 -0.98 1.66
C LEU A 21 3.64 -2.21 0.77
N ALA A 22 4.84 -2.79 0.80
CA ALA A 22 5.09 -4.14 0.31
C ALA A 22 4.90 -5.12 1.46
N ASN A 23 3.81 -5.86 1.45
CA ASN A 23 3.48 -6.79 2.53
C ASN A 23 3.73 -8.25 2.12
N HIS A 24 4.04 -9.09 3.10
CA HIS A 24 4.21 -10.51 2.85
C HIS A 24 2.85 -11.18 2.61
N GLY A 25 2.75 -11.92 1.50
CA GLY A 25 1.54 -12.64 1.11
C GLY A 25 1.45 -14.10 1.59
N GLY A 26 2.53 -14.71 2.08
CA GLY A 26 2.58 -16.14 2.42
C GLY A 26 2.79 -16.40 3.91
N PRO A 27 2.36 -17.58 4.44
CA PRO A 27 2.64 -17.95 5.81
C PRO A 27 4.16 -18.07 6.02
N THR A 28 4.66 -17.46 7.09
CA THR A 28 6.06 -17.58 7.49
C THR A 28 6.18 -17.70 9.00
N GLY A 29 7.01 -18.63 9.50
CA GLY A 29 7.25 -18.81 10.93
C GLY A 29 6.00 -19.03 11.79
N GLY A 30 4.91 -19.59 11.24
CA GLY A 30 3.63 -19.78 11.94
C GLY A 30 2.70 -18.56 11.96
N TRP A 31 3.08 -17.45 11.35
CA TRP A 31 2.27 -16.24 11.27
C TRP A 31 1.36 -16.23 10.04
N LYS A 32 0.13 -15.73 10.22
CA LYS A 32 -0.78 -15.48 9.09
C LYS A 32 -0.34 -14.24 8.34
N ALA A 33 -0.11 -14.37 7.04
CA ALA A 33 0.09 -13.23 6.16
C ALA A 33 -1.18 -12.39 6.03
N ALA A 34 -1.02 -11.08 6.05
CA ALA A 34 -2.10 -10.17 5.73
C ALA A 34 -2.15 -9.82 4.24
N GLY A 35 -1.03 -10.03 3.51
CA GLY A 35 -0.92 -9.73 2.07
C GLY A 35 -1.33 -8.30 1.75
N ARG A 36 -2.03 -8.13 0.63
CA ARG A 36 -2.61 -6.85 0.23
C ARG A 36 -1.60 -5.71 0.21
N SER A 37 -0.51 -5.81 -0.54
CA SER A 37 0.40 -4.67 -0.76
C SER A 37 -0.38 -3.48 -1.34
N ALA A 38 -0.08 -2.25 -0.92
CA ALA A 38 -0.91 -1.09 -1.22
C ALA A 38 -0.10 0.19 -1.36
N PHE A 39 -0.64 1.16 -2.11
CA PHE A 39 -0.06 2.49 -2.28
C PHE A 39 -1.06 3.60 -2.01
N TRP A 40 -0.64 4.57 -1.23
CA TRP A 40 -1.34 5.82 -0.98
C TRP A 40 -0.59 6.98 -1.62
N ASN A 41 -1.31 7.90 -2.27
CA ASN A 41 -0.71 9.12 -2.81
C ASN A 41 -0.39 10.14 -1.70
N GLU A 42 0.24 11.25 -2.07
CA GLU A 42 0.64 12.34 -1.17
C GLU A 42 -0.51 13.01 -0.41
N ARG A 43 -1.77 12.76 -0.80
CA ARG A 43 -2.97 13.23 -0.08
C ARG A 43 -3.49 12.20 0.92
N GLY A 44 -2.85 11.04 1.04
CA GLY A 44 -3.32 9.91 1.83
C GLY A 44 -4.44 9.10 1.18
N ALA A 45 -4.73 9.31 -0.11
CA ALA A 45 -5.76 8.55 -0.81
C ALA A 45 -5.18 7.20 -1.28
N LEU A 46 -5.89 6.11 -0.99
CA LEU A 46 -5.54 4.78 -1.49
C LEU A 46 -5.71 4.76 -3.03
N VAL A 47 -4.62 4.56 -3.75
CA VAL A 47 -4.63 4.51 -5.22
C VAL A 47 -4.86 3.09 -5.71
N ARG A 48 -4.15 2.11 -5.13
CA ARG A 48 -4.26 0.71 -5.50
C ARG A 48 -3.82 -0.21 -4.36
N GLU A 49 -4.44 -1.38 -4.29
CA GLU A 49 -4.14 -2.46 -3.35
C GLU A 49 -4.23 -3.81 -4.09
N THR A 50 -3.36 -4.76 -3.76
CA THR A 50 -3.49 -6.15 -4.21
C THR A 50 -4.52 -6.90 -3.36
N THR A 51 -5.23 -7.86 -3.95
CA THR A 51 -6.28 -8.59 -3.22
C THR A 51 -5.71 -9.80 -2.48
N GLY A 52 -6.10 -9.98 -1.23
CA GLY A 52 -5.86 -11.22 -0.47
C GLY A 52 -4.39 -11.52 -0.18
N THR A 53 -4.10 -12.83 -0.07
CA THR A 53 -2.78 -13.41 0.25
C THR A 53 -2.22 -14.14 -0.97
N GLY A 54 -0.92 -14.45 -0.94
CA GLY A 54 -0.19 -15.13 -2.01
C GLY A 54 0.76 -14.21 -2.78
N GLU A 55 1.30 -14.74 -3.87
CA GLU A 55 2.19 -14.01 -4.77
C GLU A 55 1.40 -12.94 -5.54
N THR A 56 1.78 -11.68 -5.38
CA THR A 56 1.12 -10.56 -6.07
C THR A 56 2.14 -9.52 -6.51
N LEU A 57 1.81 -8.80 -7.59
CA LEU A 57 2.60 -7.68 -8.08
C LEU A 57 1.70 -6.43 -8.14
N LEU A 58 2.14 -5.36 -7.49
CA LEU A 58 1.50 -4.05 -7.54
C LEU A 58 2.29 -3.16 -8.50
N LEU A 59 1.69 -2.80 -9.65
CA LEU A 59 2.27 -1.85 -10.59
C LEU A 59 1.60 -0.48 -10.41
N LEU A 60 2.43 0.56 -10.43
CA LEU A 60 2.04 1.94 -10.34
C LEU A 60 2.86 2.73 -11.36
N GLU A 61 2.20 3.67 -12.01
CA GLU A 61 2.82 4.59 -12.94
C GLU A 61 2.39 6.00 -12.52
N ARG A 62 3.36 6.90 -12.39
CA ARG A 62 3.06 8.33 -12.27
C ARG A 62 2.93 8.87 -13.69
N THR A 63 1.71 9.20 -14.07
CA THR A 63 1.46 10.00 -15.27
C THR A 63 1.59 11.47 -14.90
N GLU A 64 2.47 12.20 -15.60
CA GLU A 64 2.42 13.66 -15.58
C GLU A 64 1.06 14.08 -16.17
N ILE A 65 0.39 15.08 -15.58
CA ILE A 65 -0.67 15.78 -16.29
C ILE A 65 0.05 16.76 -17.21
N ASP A 66 -0.05 16.57 -18.52
CA ASP A 66 0.41 17.54 -19.51
C ASP A 66 -0.15 18.93 -19.11
N ALA A 67 0.76 19.89 -18.88
CA ALA A 67 0.44 21.23 -18.40
C ALA A 67 -0.33 22.08 -19.42
#